data_AF-A0ABD5KPL3-F1
#
_entry.id   AF-A0ABD5KPL3-F1
#
_cell.length_a   1.000
_cell.length_b   1.000
_cell.length_c   1.000
_cell.angle_alpha   90.00
_cell.angle_beta   90.00
_cell.angle_gamma   90.00
#
_symmetry.space_group_name_H-M   'P 1'
#
loop_
_entity.id
_entity.type
_entity.pdbx_description
1 polymer ?
#
loop_
_entity_poly.entity_id
_entity_poly.type
_entity_poly.pdbx_seq_one_letter_code
_entity_poly.pdbx_strand_id
1 'polypeptide(L)'
;MSPRLQTQLLRVLQEKEIRRVGGTRVIPINVRIIAATHNNLLHKMKEGLFREDLYYRLHVLSLTIPPLRYRRTDIPLLIHHFMSKSKTWTHIHPEAMKLLIEHEWLGNIRELKGVIEYLLTVCDDNEVKAKDVEYRLSSQKEDHSLYEVENESVDLIELQENRALLETIKQCNDTGKAASRKWITQHLKGFTLTEQQVRNRLDLLEEKEYIIKRRGRAGTKITEKGLHYLYHLKTKQHLINP
;
A
#
# COMPACT_ATOMS: atom_id res chain seq x y z
N MET A 1 17.54 -3.93 15.29
CA MET A 1 17.69 -5.30 15.84
C MET A 1 18.31 -5.19 17.23
N SER A 2 17.65 -5.67 18.28
CA SER A 2 18.17 -5.53 19.65
C SER A 2 19.50 -6.29 19.83
N PRO A 3 20.43 -5.82 20.69
CA PRO A 3 21.71 -6.50 20.94
C PRO A 3 21.54 -7.98 21.34
N ARG A 4 20.52 -8.27 22.15
CA ARG A 4 20.19 -9.64 22.58
C ARG A 4 19.88 -10.56 21.39
N LEU A 5 19.13 -10.06 20.41
CA LEU A 5 18.80 -10.84 19.20
C LEU A 5 20.04 -11.06 18.33
N GLN A 6 20.95 -10.08 18.25
CA GLN A 6 22.21 -10.25 17.51
C GLN A 6 23.05 -11.39 18.10
N THR A 7 23.17 -11.46 19.44
CA THR A 7 23.88 -12.54 20.14
C THR A 7 23.23 -13.91 19.90
N GLN A 8 21.89 -13.98 19.95
CA GLN A 8 21.17 -15.22 19.70
C GLN A 8 21.35 -15.70 18.25
N LEU A 9 21.28 -14.79 17.28
CA LEU A 9 21.48 -15.13 15.86
C LEU A 9 22.92 -15.56 15.57
N LEU A 10 23.90 -14.93 16.21
CA LEU A 10 25.30 -15.32 16.12
C LEU A 10 25.50 -16.77 16.60
N ARG A 11 24.88 -17.14 17.72
CA ARG A 11 24.89 -18.51 18.25
C ARG A 11 24.28 -19.49 17.27
N VAL A 12 23.15 -19.15 16.66
CA VAL A 12 22.52 -19.98 15.61
C VAL A 12 23.45 -20.21 14.42
N LEU A 13 24.14 -19.15 13.96
CA LEU A 13 25.07 -19.23 12.83
C LEU A 13 26.35 -20.03 13.16
N GLN A 14 26.76 -20.06 14.43
CA GLN A 14 27.97 -20.71 14.91
C GLN A 14 27.74 -22.16 15.33
N GLU A 15 26.86 -22.35 16.29
CA GLU A 15 26.62 -23.62 16.98
C GLU A 15 25.55 -24.45 16.29
N LYS A 16 24.76 -23.86 15.38
CA LYS A 16 23.58 -24.51 14.76
C LYS A 16 22.59 -25.03 15.79
N GLU A 17 22.38 -24.24 16.84
CA GLU A 17 21.56 -24.59 17.99
C GLU A 17 20.67 -23.42 18.43
N ILE A 18 19.52 -23.73 19.01
CA ILE A 18 18.62 -22.76 19.65
C ILE A 18 18.21 -23.20 21.05
N ARG A 19 17.74 -22.24 21.84
CA ARG A 19 17.02 -22.47 23.10
C ARG A 19 15.69 -21.72 23.04
N ARG A 20 14.63 -22.35 23.56
CA ARG A 20 13.34 -21.67 23.72
C ARG A 20 13.47 -20.55 24.75
N VAL A 21 12.66 -19.49 24.63
CA VAL A 21 12.60 -18.44 25.65
C VAL A 21 12.19 -19.06 26.98
N GLY A 22 12.98 -18.85 28.03
CA GLY A 22 12.77 -19.46 29.35
C GLY A 22 13.17 -20.94 29.46
N GLY A 23 13.58 -21.59 28.36
CA GLY A 23 14.04 -22.98 28.36
C GLY A 23 15.57 -23.09 28.46
N THR A 24 16.03 -24.12 29.17
CA THR A 24 17.46 -24.45 29.28
C THR A 24 17.91 -25.48 28.24
N ARG A 25 16.96 -26.24 27.67
CA ARG A 25 17.23 -27.27 26.67
C ARG A 25 17.74 -26.67 25.36
N VAL A 26 18.91 -27.14 24.95
CA VAL A 26 19.51 -26.90 23.64
C VAL A 26 18.84 -27.78 22.60
N ILE A 27 18.55 -27.22 21.43
CA ILE A 27 17.92 -27.91 20.30
C ILE A 27 18.80 -27.70 19.06
N PRO A 28 19.40 -28.75 18.49
CA PRO A 28 20.15 -28.64 17.24
C PRO A 28 19.20 -28.35 16.07
N ILE A 29 19.65 -27.54 15.13
CA ILE A 29 18.89 -27.11 13.95
C ILE A 29 19.76 -27.15 12.70
N ASN A 30 19.14 -27.41 11.55
CA ASN A 30 19.77 -27.27 10.24
C ASN A 30 18.91 -26.35 9.38
N VAL A 31 19.31 -25.09 9.25
CA VAL A 31 18.53 -24.05 8.58
C VAL A 31 19.39 -23.26 7.59
N ARG A 32 18.77 -22.83 6.51
CA ARG A 32 19.35 -21.84 5.60
C ARG A 32 18.91 -20.45 6.04
N ILE A 33 19.86 -19.54 6.20
CA ILE A 33 19.60 -18.16 6.61
C ILE A 33 19.75 -17.25 5.40
N ILE A 34 18.72 -16.45 5.14
CA ILE A 34 18.71 -15.38 4.13
C ILE A 34 18.38 -14.10 4.87
N ALA A 35 19.29 -13.13 4.83
CA ALA A 35 19.09 -11.82 5.44
C ALA A 35 18.95 -10.77 4.36
N ALA A 36 18.07 -9.79 4.59
CA ALA A 36 17.87 -8.63 3.73
C ALA A 36 17.80 -7.37 4.60
N THR A 37 18.37 -6.27 4.13
CA THR A 37 18.39 -5.00 4.84
C THR A 37 18.46 -3.85 3.84
N HIS A 38 17.71 -2.77 4.10
CA HIS A 38 17.87 -1.48 3.42
C HIS A 38 18.90 -0.58 4.14
N ASN A 39 19.26 -0.92 5.39
CA ASN A 39 20.21 -0.16 6.18
C ASN A 39 21.65 -0.50 5.79
N ASN A 40 22.50 0.52 5.76
CA ASN A 40 23.94 0.34 5.62
C ASN A 40 24.53 -0.26 6.91
N LEU A 41 24.76 -1.57 6.92
CA LEU A 41 25.29 -2.27 8.09
C LEU A 41 26.72 -1.85 8.44
N LEU A 42 27.54 -1.49 7.45
CA LEU A 42 28.90 -0.99 7.70
C LEU A 42 28.87 0.32 8.48
N HIS A 43 27.91 1.21 8.18
CA HIS A 43 27.69 2.42 8.96
C HIS A 43 27.24 2.09 10.39
N LYS A 44 26.23 1.20 10.53
CA LYS A 44 25.73 0.80 11.85
C LYS A 44 26.76 0.07 12.71
N MET A 45 27.74 -0.60 12.10
CA MET A 45 28.89 -1.17 12.80
C MET A 45 29.80 -0.08 13.37
N LYS A 46 30.10 0.96 12.57
CA LYS A 46 30.90 2.11 13.04
C LYS A 46 30.23 2.84 14.20
N GLU A 47 28.90 2.91 14.21
CA GLU A 47 28.11 3.50 15.29
C GLU A 47 27.93 2.57 16.51
N GLY A 48 28.46 1.34 16.48
CA GLY A 48 28.29 0.35 17.55
C GLY A 48 26.86 -0.23 17.67
N LEU A 49 25.98 0.05 16.70
CA LEU A 49 24.59 -0.42 16.66
C LEU A 49 24.45 -1.83 16.08
N PHE A 50 25.49 -2.33 15.41
CA PHE A 50 25.53 -3.66 14.81
C PHE A 50 26.86 -4.36 15.11
N ARG A 51 26.80 -5.63 15.50
CA ARG A 51 28.00 -6.40 15.82
C ARG A 51 28.77 -6.79 14.57
N GLU A 52 30.07 -6.55 14.59
CA GLU A 52 30.99 -6.89 13.51
C GLU A 52 31.08 -8.39 13.23
N ASP A 53 31.12 -9.22 14.28
CA ASP A 53 31.18 -10.68 14.16
C ASP A 53 29.95 -11.29 13.47
N LEU A 54 28.78 -10.72 13.71
CA LEU A 54 27.55 -11.11 13.04
C LEU A 54 27.54 -10.66 11.57
N TYR A 55 28.05 -9.46 11.29
CA TYR A 55 28.12 -8.94 9.92
C TYR A 55 28.93 -9.88 9.03
N TYR A 56 30.15 -10.25 9.42
CA TYR A 56 30.99 -11.11 8.58
C TYR A 56 30.42 -12.52 8.40
N ARG A 57 29.58 -13.02 9.33
CA ARG A 57 28.89 -14.31 9.15
C ARG A 57 27.68 -14.23 8.21
N LEU A 58 27.02 -13.09 8.15
CA LEU A 58 25.91 -12.87 7.22
C LEU A 58 26.40 -12.44 5.83
N HIS A 59 27.50 -11.69 5.75
CA HIS A 59 28.01 -11.08 4.53
C HIS A 59 28.98 -11.99 3.75
N VAL A 60 28.63 -13.28 3.62
CA VAL A 60 29.43 -14.26 2.85
C VAL A 60 29.11 -14.17 1.36
N LEU A 61 27.82 -14.08 1.03
CA LEU A 61 27.33 -13.88 -0.33
C LEU A 61 26.30 -12.75 -0.30
N SER A 62 26.65 -11.61 -0.91
CA SER A 62 25.77 -10.45 -0.98
C SER A 62 25.19 -10.31 -2.38
N LEU A 63 23.88 -10.06 -2.44
CA LEU A 63 23.16 -9.75 -3.66
C LEU A 63 22.53 -8.37 -3.50
N THR A 64 23.01 -7.40 -4.27
CA THR A 64 22.43 -6.06 -4.31
C THR A 64 21.30 -6.03 -5.33
N ILE A 65 20.09 -5.71 -4.86
CA ILE A 65 18.94 -5.53 -5.74
C ILE A 65 18.89 -4.05 -6.15
N PRO A 66 19.09 -3.72 -7.44
CA PRO A 66 19.03 -2.34 -7.89
C PRO A 66 17.58 -1.81 -7.80
N PRO A 67 17.38 -0.54 -7.39
CA PRO A 67 16.06 0.07 -7.39
C PRO A 67 15.49 0.21 -8.81
N LEU A 68 14.18 0.37 -8.90
CA LEU A 68 13.41 0.37 -10.14
C LEU A 68 13.84 1.46 -11.12
N ARG A 69 14.30 2.63 -10.62
CA ARG A 69 14.87 3.71 -11.47
C ARG A 69 16.08 3.30 -12.31
N TYR A 70 16.82 2.26 -11.93
CA TYR A 70 17.92 1.71 -12.74
C TYR A 70 17.47 0.55 -13.62
N ARG A 71 16.19 0.15 -13.53
CA ARG A 71 15.57 -0.95 -14.29
C ARG A 71 14.32 -0.47 -15.03
N ARG A 72 14.42 0.69 -15.68
CA ARG A 72 13.29 1.35 -16.36
C ARG A 72 12.66 0.49 -17.46
N THR A 73 13.45 -0.37 -18.10
CA THR A 73 13.00 -1.34 -19.11
C THR A 73 11.97 -2.34 -18.58
N ASP A 74 11.98 -2.59 -17.26
CA ASP A 74 11.09 -3.57 -16.63
C ASP A 74 9.74 -2.96 -16.26
N ILE A 75 9.64 -1.62 -16.22
CA ILE A 75 8.44 -0.89 -15.80
C ILE A 75 7.22 -1.26 -16.67
N PRO A 76 7.28 -1.25 -18.01
CA PRO A 76 6.12 -1.62 -18.83
C PRO A 76 5.63 -3.04 -18.55
N LEU A 77 6.56 -4.00 -18.40
CA LEU A 77 6.23 -5.39 -18.10
C LEU A 77 5.55 -5.54 -16.73
N LEU A 78 6.04 -4.82 -15.71
CA LEU A 78 5.45 -4.80 -14.39
C LEU A 78 4.03 -4.19 -14.41
N ILE A 79 3.84 -3.09 -15.13
CA ILE A 79 2.53 -2.45 -15.30
C ILE A 79 1.54 -3.43 -15.90
N HIS A 80 1.89 -4.06 -17.04
CA HIS A 80 1.04 -5.06 -17.67
C HIS A 80 0.71 -6.23 -16.74
N HIS A 81 1.69 -6.69 -15.95
CA HIS A 81 1.46 -7.73 -14.95
C HIS A 81 0.42 -7.29 -13.90
N PHE A 82 0.54 -6.08 -13.34
CA PHE A 82 -0.41 -5.59 -12.34
C PHE A 82 -1.83 -5.43 -12.90
N MET A 83 -1.96 -4.91 -14.12
CA MET A 83 -3.24 -4.78 -14.81
C MET A 83 -3.90 -6.15 -15.07
N SER A 84 -3.11 -7.15 -15.47
CA SER A 84 -3.64 -8.50 -15.68
C SER A 84 -4.19 -9.11 -14.39
N LYS A 85 -3.58 -8.79 -13.25
CA LYS A 85 -3.97 -9.31 -11.93
C LYS A 85 -5.25 -8.65 -11.40
N SER A 86 -5.48 -7.37 -11.69
CA SER A 86 -6.70 -6.66 -11.31
C SER A 86 -7.92 -7.00 -12.17
N LYS A 87 -7.75 -7.82 -13.23
CA LYS A 87 -8.79 -8.16 -14.22
C LYS A 87 -9.42 -6.92 -14.89
N THR A 88 -8.74 -5.78 -14.85
CA THR A 88 -9.14 -4.54 -15.50
C THR A 88 -8.23 -4.32 -16.70
N TRP A 89 -8.81 -4.38 -17.89
CA TRP A 89 -8.09 -4.06 -19.11
C TRP A 89 -8.30 -2.59 -19.44
N THR A 90 -7.27 -1.80 -19.22
CA THR A 90 -7.28 -0.36 -19.46
C THR A 90 -6.19 -0.05 -20.48
N HIS A 91 -6.48 0.68 -21.55
CA HIS A 91 -5.45 1.12 -22.47
C HIS A 91 -4.63 2.24 -21.85
N ILE A 92 -3.31 2.08 -21.75
CA ILE A 92 -2.42 3.16 -21.29
C ILE A 92 -1.88 3.88 -22.53
N HIS A 93 -2.17 5.18 -22.66
CA HIS A 93 -1.65 5.97 -23.77
C HIS A 93 -0.11 6.01 -23.76
N PRO A 94 0.55 6.06 -24.92
CA PRO A 94 2.02 6.10 -25.00
C PRO A 94 2.65 7.23 -24.17
N GLU A 95 2.03 8.40 -24.13
CA GLU A 95 2.47 9.55 -23.33
C GLU A 95 2.38 9.27 -21.82
N ALA A 96 1.29 8.65 -21.37
CA ALA A 96 1.13 8.23 -19.98
C ALA A 96 2.17 7.17 -19.58
N MET A 97 2.41 6.19 -20.47
CA MET A 97 3.46 5.18 -20.27
C MET A 97 4.85 5.82 -20.15
N LYS A 98 5.16 6.80 -21.01
CA LYS A 98 6.44 7.52 -20.95
C LYS A 98 6.66 8.20 -19.60
N LEU A 99 5.64 8.88 -19.08
CA LEU A 99 5.70 9.51 -17.75
C LEU A 99 5.96 8.48 -16.64
N LEU A 100 5.28 7.33 -16.69
CA LEU A 100 5.49 6.24 -15.74
C LEU A 100 6.92 5.65 -15.84
N ILE A 101 7.50 5.57 -17.04
CA ILE A 101 8.87 5.08 -17.23
C ILE A 101 9.91 6.08 -16.71
N GLU A 102 9.66 7.38 -16.89
CA GLU A 102 10.61 8.45 -16.55
C GLU A 102 10.63 8.80 -15.06
N HIS A 103 9.61 8.38 -14.31
CA HIS A 103 9.50 8.60 -12.87
C HIS A 103 10.60 7.88 -12.05
N GLU A 104 10.94 8.43 -10.88
CA GLU A 104 12.06 7.93 -10.07
C GLU A 104 11.73 6.71 -9.21
N TRP A 105 10.46 6.47 -8.91
CA TRP A 105 9.97 5.31 -8.15
C TRP A 105 10.82 5.01 -6.90
N LEU A 106 10.93 5.99 -6.00
CA LEU A 106 11.72 5.85 -4.77
C LEU A 106 11.14 4.74 -3.86
N GLY A 107 9.81 4.56 -3.85
CA GLY A 107 9.11 3.43 -3.23
C GLY A 107 9.10 2.15 -4.08
N ASN A 108 9.85 2.12 -5.18
CA ASN A 108 10.07 0.97 -6.06
C ASN A 108 8.76 0.33 -6.54
N ILE A 109 8.73 -1.01 -6.60
CA ILE A 109 7.61 -1.81 -7.11
C ILE A 109 6.33 -1.57 -6.29
N ARG A 110 6.44 -1.26 -4.98
CA ARG A 110 5.27 -0.99 -4.14
C ARG A 110 4.57 0.28 -4.57
N GLU A 111 5.33 1.35 -4.76
CA GLU A 111 4.82 2.63 -5.23
C GLU A 111 4.23 2.50 -6.64
N LEU A 112 4.95 1.88 -7.57
CA LEU A 112 4.46 1.63 -8.92
C LEU A 112 3.12 0.87 -8.88
N LYS A 113 3.04 -0.22 -8.11
CA LYS A 113 1.80 -1.00 -7.97
C LYS A 113 0.66 -0.13 -7.44
N GLY A 114 0.89 0.65 -6.39
CA GLY A 114 -0.13 1.51 -5.80
C GLY A 114 -0.61 2.59 -6.76
N VAL A 115 0.29 3.21 -7.52
CA VAL A 115 -0.06 4.18 -8.57
C VAL A 115 -0.89 3.51 -9.66
N ILE A 116 -0.52 2.32 -10.14
CA ILE A 116 -1.30 1.60 -11.14
C ILE A 116 -2.68 1.18 -10.60
N GLU A 117 -2.77 0.67 -9.38
CA GLU A 117 -4.04 0.31 -8.75
C GLU A 117 -4.96 1.54 -8.58
N TYR A 118 -4.40 2.68 -8.21
CA TYR A 118 -5.11 3.96 -8.19
C TYR A 118 -5.62 4.33 -9.58
N LEU A 119 -4.75 4.37 -10.59
CA LEU A 119 -5.12 4.76 -11.95
C LEU A 119 -6.21 3.85 -12.53
N LEU A 120 -6.12 2.53 -12.30
CA LEU A 120 -7.15 1.58 -12.73
C LEU A 120 -8.49 1.77 -12.01
N THR A 121 -8.48 2.35 -10.82
CA THR A 121 -9.70 2.68 -10.07
C THR A 121 -10.26 4.04 -10.48
N VAL A 122 -9.38 4.97 -10.85
CA VAL A 122 -9.69 6.39 -11.00
C VAL A 122 -9.97 6.79 -12.44
N CYS A 123 -9.29 6.19 -13.41
CA CYS A 123 -9.44 6.52 -14.81
C CYS A 123 -10.78 6.02 -15.36
N ASP A 124 -11.46 6.91 -16.09
CA ASP A 124 -12.70 6.61 -16.80
C ASP A 124 -12.40 5.90 -18.14
N ASP A 125 -13.44 5.35 -18.79
CA ASP A 125 -13.42 4.82 -20.16
C ASP A 125 -12.42 3.68 -20.46
N ASN A 126 -11.87 3.02 -19.43
CA ASN A 126 -10.78 2.06 -19.60
C ASN A 126 -9.57 2.66 -20.35
N GLU A 127 -9.27 3.95 -20.17
CA GLU A 127 -8.08 4.59 -20.74
C GLU A 127 -7.31 5.39 -19.68
N VAL A 128 -5.99 5.21 -19.60
CA VAL A 128 -5.10 6.05 -18.78
C VAL A 128 -4.43 7.09 -19.68
N LYS A 129 -4.72 8.37 -19.44
CA LYS A 129 -4.16 9.50 -20.19
C LYS A 129 -3.00 10.14 -19.42
N ALA A 130 -2.18 10.92 -20.12
CA ALA A 130 -1.01 11.56 -19.51
C ALA A 130 -1.39 12.43 -18.30
N LYS A 131 -2.51 13.19 -18.39
CA LYS A 131 -3.01 14.04 -17.31
C LYS A 131 -3.34 13.28 -16.02
N ASP A 132 -3.84 12.06 -16.13
CA ASP A 132 -4.19 11.24 -14.95
C ASP A 132 -2.92 10.82 -14.20
N VAL A 133 -1.87 10.46 -14.97
CA VAL A 133 -0.55 10.14 -14.43
C VAL A 133 0.11 11.39 -13.85
N GLU A 134 0.10 12.52 -14.57
CA GLU A 134 0.67 13.78 -14.09
C GLU A 134 0.05 14.20 -12.76
N TYR A 135 -1.29 14.20 -12.67
CA TYR A 135 -2.00 14.52 -11.44
C TYR A 135 -1.55 13.61 -10.29
N ARG A 136 -1.51 12.29 -10.51
CA ARG A 136 -1.13 11.34 -9.46
C ARG A 136 0.32 11.54 -9.00
N LEU A 137 1.25 11.73 -9.94
CA LEU A 137 2.67 11.89 -9.64
C LEU A 137 2.99 13.27 -9.06
N SER A 138 2.29 14.34 -9.48
CA SER A 138 2.45 15.68 -8.89
C SER A 138 2.01 15.71 -7.44
N SER A 139 0.90 15.03 -7.10
CA SER A 139 0.48 14.88 -5.71
C SER A 139 1.43 14.04 -4.85
N GLN A 140 2.38 13.29 -5.44
CA GLN A 140 3.42 12.56 -4.69
C GLN A 140 4.72 13.36 -4.54
N LYS A 141 5.03 14.28 -5.47
CA LYS A 141 6.27 15.07 -5.44
C LYS A 141 6.32 16.11 -4.32
N GLU A 142 5.16 16.58 -3.83
CA GLU A 142 5.11 17.49 -2.69
C GLU A 142 5.50 16.82 -1.34
N ASP A 143 5.51 15.48 -1.29
CA ASP A 143 5.73 14.70 -0.05
C ASP A 143 7.14 14.09 0.11
N HIS A 144 8.02 14.13 -0.91
CA HIS A 144 9.28 13.36 -0.98
C HIS A 144 10.40 13.66 0.06
N SER A 145 10.12 14.35 1.16
CA SER A 145 11.08 14.54 2.26
C SER A 145 10.90 13.59 3.46
N LEU A 146 9.91 12.67 3.44
CA LEU A 146 9.42 11.98 4.66
C LEU A 146 9.27 10.45 4.52
N TYR A 147 10.12 9.80 3.73
CA TYR A 147 10.04 8.38 3.33
C TYR A 147 9.95 7.30 4.43
N GLU A 148 10.15 7.61 5.71
CA GLU A 148 9.91 6.65 6.81
C GLU A 148 8.49 6.77 7.42
N VAL A 149 7.75 7.84 7.14
CA VAL A 149 6.39 8.11 7.66
C VAL A 149 5.29 7.73 6.66
N GLU A 150 5.62 7.59 5.36
CA GLU A 150 4.65 7.61 4.26
C GLU A 150 3.84 6.33 3.98
N ASN A 151 4.20 5.15 4.52
CA ASN A 151 3.29 4.01 4.37
C ASN A 151 1.96 4.25 5.10
N GLU A 152 1.93 5.15 6.10
CA GLU A 152 0.70 5.57 6.76
C GLU A 152 -0.11 6.62 5.98
N SER A 153 0.53 7.50 5.19
CA SER A 153 -0.15 8.63 4.54
C SER A 153 -0.92 8.26 3.26
N VAL A 154 -0.41 7.33 2.44
CA VAL A 154 -1.15 6.79 1.28
C VAL A 154 -2.35 5.95 1.74
N ASP A 155 -2.16 5.13 2.78
CA ASP A 155 -3.27 4.47 3.48
C ASP A 155 -4.24 5.53 4.03
N LEU A 156 -3.74 6.66 4.56
CA LEU A 156 -4.59 7.72 5.12
C LEU A 156 -5.55 8.33 4.10
N ILE A 157 -5.09 8.63 2.87
CA ILE A 157 -5.95 9.22 1.83
C ILE A 157 -7.02 8.21 1.40
N GLU A 158 -6.65 6.96 1.15
CA GLU A 158 -7.62 5.91 0.81
C GLU A 158 -8.63 5.69 1.97
N LEU A 159 -8.16 5.72 3.21
CA LEU A 159 -9.02 5.61 4.40
C LEU A 159 -9.96 6.82 4.51
N GLN A 160 -9.52 8.02 4.18
CA GLN A 160 -10.36 9.23 4.18
C GLN A 160 -11.40 9.20 3.06
N GLU A 161 -11.05 8.77 1.85
CA GLU A 161 -11.99 8.58 0.74
C GLU A 161 -13.05 7.53 1.08
N ASN A 162 -12.62 6.36 1.59
CA ASN A 162 -13.52 5.29 2.03
C ASN A 162 -14.43 5.74 3.17
N ARG A 163 -13.90 6.53 4.11
CA ARG A 163 -14.70 7.17 5.16
C ARG A 163 -15.76 8.07 4.55
N ALA A 164 -15.38 8.99 3.67
CA ALA A 164 -16.31 9.93 3.04
C ALA A 164 -17.42 9.20 2.27
N LEU A 165 -17.07 8.17 1.49
CA LEU A 165 -18.03 7.33 0.78
C LEU A 165 -19.02 6.65 1.74
N LEU A 166 -18.53 5.99 2.79
CA LEU A 166 -19.38 5.29 3.76
C LEU A 166 -20.24 6.24 4.59
N GLU A 167 -19.75 7.43 4.94
CA GLU A 167 -20.54 8.49 5.60
C GLU A 167 -21.69 8.96 4.71
N THR A 168 -21.40 9.24 3.44
CA THR A 168 -22.39 9.68 2.45
C THR A 168 -23.44 8.59 2.22
N ILE A 169 -23.05 7.32 2.12
CA ILE A 169 -23.98 6.18 1.98
C ILE A 169 -24.85 6.02 3.25
N LYS A 170 -24.24 6.09 4.44
CA LYS A 170 -24.98 6.01 5.70
C LYS A 170 -26.01 7.13 5.80
N GLN A 171 -25.63 8.37 5.46
CA GLN A 171 -26.54 9.51 5.48
C GLN A 171 -27.73 9.31 4.52
N CYS A 172 -27.51 8.77 3.32
CA CYS A 172 -28.61 8.39 2.43
C CYS A 172 -29.55 7.36 3.08
N ASN A 173 -28.97 6.31 3.67
CA ASN A 173 -29.71 5.21 4.28
C ASN A 173 -30.56 5.69 5.47
N ASP A 174 -30.02 6.58 6.31
CA ASP A 174 -30.72 7.16 7.45
C ASP A 174 -31.87 8.11 7.01
N THR A 175 -31.67 8.85 5.92
CA THR A 175 -32.66 9.82 5.39
C THR A 175 -33.67 9.20 4.42
N GLY A 176 -33.60 7.89 4.18
CA GLY A 176 -34.47 7.18 3.24
C GLY A 176 -34.24 7.53 1.76
N LYS A 177 -33.14 8.24 1.43
CA LYS A 177 -32.77 8.59 0.06
C LYS A 177 -32.00 7.45 -0.61
N ALA A 178 -32.19 7.28 -1.91
CA ALA A 178 -31.45 6.29 -2.69
C ALA A 178 -29.98 6.71 -2.83
N ALA A 179 -29.05 5.94 -2.25
CA ALA A 179 -27.61 6.12 -2.44
C ALA A 179 -27.20 5.69 -3.86
N SER A 180 -27.46 6.54 -4.84
CA SER A 180 -27.07 6.35 -6.23
C SER A 180 -25.68 6.92 -6.49
N ARG A 181 -24.96 6.38 -7.49
CA ARG A 181 -23.61 6.86 -7.89
C ARG A 181 -23.59 8.37 -8.15
N LYS A 182 -24.59 8.87 -8.89
CA LYS A 182 -24.80 10.30 -9.15
C LYS A 182 -24.98 11.12 -7.87
N TRP A 183 -25.79 10.63 -6.93
CA TRP A 183 -26.01 11.33 -5.67
C TRP A 183 -24.75 11.36 -4.81
N ILE A 184 -24.06 10.22 -4.69
CA ILE A 184 -22.82 10.08 -3.92
C ILE A 184 -21.75 11.04 -4.47
N THR A 185 -21.57 11.08 -5.79
CA THR A 185 -20.65 12.00 -6.48
C THR A 185 -20.92 13.47 -6.12
N GLN A 186 -22.19 13.88 -6.08
CA GLN A 186 -22.59 15.27 -5.80
C GLN A 186 -22.50 15.67 -4.31
N HIS A 187 -22.48 14.69 -3.40
CA HIS A 187 -22.57 14.92 -1.95
C HIS A 187 -21.37 14.36 -1.18
N LEU A 188 -20.28 14.02 -1.88
CA LEU A 188 -19.03 13.65 -1.23
C LEU A 188 -18.39 14.90 -0.62
N LYS A 189 -18.02 14.82 0.65
CA LYS A 189 -17.35 15.93 1.36
C LYS A 189 -15.84 15.75 1.30
N GLY A 190 -15.13 16.79 0.88
CA GLY A 190 -13.67 16.83 0.89
C GLY A 190 -12.98 16.11 -0.28
N PHE A 191 -13.72 15.44 -1.16
CA PHE A 191 -13.18 14.78 -2.34
C PHE A 191 -14.10 14.96 -3.54
N THR A 192 -13.52 14.95 -4.74
CA THR A 192 -14.27 14.95 -6.00
C THR A 192 -14.03 13.62 -6.69
N LEU A 193 -15.10 12.86 -6.94
CA LEU A 193 -15.06 11.55 -7.59
C LEU A 193 -16.10 11.50 -8.71
N THR A 194 -15.78 10.98 -9.89
CA THR A 194 -16.72 10.74 -10.99
C THR A 194 -17.66 9.57 -10.66
N GLU A 195 -18.77 9.44 -11.40
CA GLU A 195 -19.71 8.34 -11.19
C GLU A 195 -19.08 6.95 -11.41
N GLN A 196 -18.07 6.86 -12.27
CA GLN A 196 -17.35 5.61 -12.55
C GLN A 196 -16.27 5.33 -11.49
N GLN A 197 -15.58 6.35 -10.97
CA GLN A 197 -14.74 6.21 -9.77
C GLN A 197 -15.55 5.74 -8.56
N VAL A 198 -16.71 6.35 -8.32
CA VAL A 198 -17.64 5.92 -7.28
C VAL A 198 -18.05 4.47 -7.51
N ARG A 199 -18.35 4.05 -8.76
CA ARG A 199 -18.66 2.66 -9.06
C ARG A 199 -17.53 1.72 -8.66
N ASN A 200 -16.31 1.96 -9.11
CA ASN A 200 -15.16 1.09 -8.83
C ASN A 200 -14.90 0.97 -7.32
N ARG A 201 -15.01 2.08 -6.57
CA ARG A 201 -14.89 2.07 -5.11
C ARG A 201 -16.02 1.31 -4.43
N LEU A 202 -17.25 1.44 -4.91
CA LEU A 202 -18.39 0.66 -4.40
C LEU A 202 -18.21 -0.85 -4.70
N ASP A 203 -17.61 -1.22 -5.83
CA ASP A 203 -17.32 -2.63 -6.13
C ASP A 203 -16.34 -3.23 -5.11
N LEU A 204 -15.28 -2.50 -4.74
CA LEU A 204 -14.31 -2.91 -3.72
C LEU A 204 -14.91 -2.97 -2.31
N LEU A 205 -15.75 -2.00 -1.95
CA LEU A 205 -16.43 -1.99 -0.65
C LEU A 205 -17.47 -3.12 -0.55
N GLU A 206 -18.10 -3.51 -1.66
CA GLU A 206 -18.99 -4.67 -1.72
C GLU A 206 -18.22 -5.98 -1.61
N GLU A 207 -17.07 -6.13 -2.29
CA GLU A 207 -16.20 -7.31 -2.15
C GLU A 207 -15.74 -7.54 -0.69
N LYS A 208 -15.50 -6.45 0.04
CA LYS A 208 -15.16 -6.48 1.48
C LYS A 208 -16.38 -6.65 2.41
N GLU A 209 -17.59 -6.75 1.84
CA GLU A 209 -18.88 -6.87 2.51
C GLU A 209 -19.26 -5.66 3.39
N TYR A 210 -18.69 -4.48 3.12
CA TYR A 210 -19.02 -3.25 3.85
C TYR A 210 -20.32 -2.59 3.36
N ILE A 211 -20.70 -2.88 2.12
CA ILE A 211 -21.94 -2.40 1.51
C ILE A 211 -22.60 -3.50 0.68
N ILE A 212 -23.87 -3.30 0.34
CA ILE A 212 -24.64 -4.13 -0.59
C ILE A 212 -25.27 -3.21 -1.64
N LYS A 213 -25.01 -3.46 -2.93
CA LYS A 213 -25.68 -2.73 -4.02
C LYS A 213 -27.04 -3.39 -4.33
N ARG A 214 -28.14 -2.63 -4.27
CA ARG A 214 -29.47 -3.07 -4.73
C ARG A 214 -29.91 -2.26 -5.94
N ARG A 215 -30.61 -2.90 -6.87
CA ARG A 215 -31.23 -2.22 -8.03
C ARG A 215 -32.50 -1.46 -7.60
N GLY A 216 -32.77 -0.32 -8.22
CA GLY A 216 -33.99 0.48 -8.00
C GLY A 216 -33.90 1.50 -6.85
N ARG A 217 -35.05 1.91 -6.30
CA ARG A 217 -35.17 2.99 -5.30
C ARG A 217 -34.41 2.74 -3.98
N ALA A 218 -33.94 1.53 -3.74
CA ALA A 218 -33.19 1.16 -2.54
C ALA A 218 -31.71 1.57 -2.58
N GLY A 219 -31.11 1.75 -3.77
CA GLY A 219 -29.71 2.15 -3.94
C GLY A 219 -28.69 1.24 -3.23
N THR A 220 -27.54 1.81 -2.88
CA THR A 220 -26.52 1.15 -2.04
C THR A 220 -26.89 1.22 -0.56
N LYS A 221 -26.76 0.10 0.15
CA LYS A 221 -26.92 0.04 1.62
C LYS A 221 -25.61 -0.31 2.32
N ILE A 222 -25.33 0.37 3.43
CA ILE A 222 -24.24 0.00 4.33
C ILE A 222 -24.62 -1.24 5.16
N THR A 223 -23.66 -2.15 5.36
CA THR A 223 -23.85 -3.33 6.21
C THR A 223 -23.46 -3.05 7.66
N GLU A 224 -23.76 -3.96 8.58
CA GLU A 224 -23.29 -3.89 9.97
C GLU A 224 -21.75 -3.89 10.04
N LYS A 225 -21.10 -4.71 9.21
CA LYS A 225 -19.64 -4.75 9.05
C LYS A 225 -19.09 -3.42 8.54
N GLY A 226 -19.78 -2.79 7.59
CA GLY A 226 -19.44 -1.46 7.08
C GLY A 226 -19.62 -0.35 8.12
N LEU A 227 -20.64 -0.43 8.96
CA LEU A 227 -20.84 0.51 10.08
C LEU A 227 -19.74 0.38 11.13
N HIS A 228 -19.34 -0.84 11.47
CA HIS A 228 -18.23 -1.08 12.38
C HIS A 228 -16.92 -0.56 11.79
N TYR A 229 -16.65 -0.84 10.52
CA TYR A 229 -15.49 -0.29 9.81
C TYR A 229 -15.49 1.24 9.80
N LEU A 230 -16.63 1.87 9.51
CA LEU A 230 -16.78 3.32 9.56
C LEU A 230 -16.52 3.91 10.95
N TYR A 231 -16.97 3.23 12.01
CA TYR A 231 -16.66 3.61 13.39
C TYR A 231 -15.15 3.57 13.67
N HIS A 232 -14.47 2.50 13.22
CA HIS A 232 -13.01 2.38 13.33
C HIS A 232 -12.25 3.47 12.56
N LEU A 233 -12.74 3.86 11.38
CA LEU A 233 -12.16 4.97 10.61
C LEU A 233 -12.28 6.31 11.35
N LYS A 234 -13.38 6.53 12.06
CA LYS A 234 -13.60 7.75 12.86
C LYS A 234 -12.74 7.79 14.12
N THR A 235 -12.56 6.67 14.81
CA THR A 235 -11.75 6.60 16.04
C THR A 235 -10.26 6.68 15.77
N LYS A 236 -9.76 6.09 14.66
CA LYS A 236 -8.35 6.23 14.25
C LYS A 236 -7.96 7.70 13.99
N GLN A 237 -8.86 8.52 13.43
CA GLN A 237 -8.56 9.91 13.10
C GLN A 237 -8.49 10.82 14.34
N HIS A 238 -9.17 10.47 15.44
CA HIS A 238 -9.06 11.19 16.71
C HIS A 238 -7.72 10.99 17.43
N LEU A 239 -6.94 9.97 17.05
CA LEU A 239 -5.62 9.69 17.62
C LEU A 239 -4.47 10.37 16.84
N ILE A 240 -4.77 10.97 15.68
CA ILE A 240 -3.76 11.54 14.76
C ILE A 240 -3.77 13.07 14.77
N ASN A 241 -4.85 13.72 15.23
CA ASN A 241 -4.89 15.16 15.48
C ASN A 241 -5.38 15.42 16.91
N PRO A 242 -4.48 15.70 17.88
CA PRO A 242 -4.87 16.34 19.14
C PRO A 242 -5.29 17.79 18.94
#